data_AF-A0A8H7Q3T8-F1
#
_entry.id   AF-A0A8H7Q3T8-F1
#
_cell.length_a   1.000
_cell.length_b   1.000
_cell.length_c   1.000
_cell.angle_alpha   90.00
_cell.angle_beta   90.00
_cell.angle_gamma   90.00
#
_symmetry.space_group_name_H-M   'P 1'
#
loop_
_entity.id
_entity.type
_entity.pdbx_description
1 polymer ?
#
loop_
_entity_poly.entity_id
_entity_poly.type
_entity_poly.pdbx_seq_one_letter_code
_entity_poly.pdbx_strand_id
1 'polypeptide(L)'
;MSALRRFALLQCRTYSSSRLVETTTYGLPKEPTWSVKTLTQVPKDQEATEEITIEQMSHLHKLAQLKMPEQPKQIQQLKEDINHIAHFIKHVKNASIPSDTEPLAGLWQDHVSQTLRPDEPIFTEEHARGRELLTHAKTTSGNFYVAKSTLPSHEE
;
A
#
# COMPACT_ATOMS: atom_id res chain seq x y z
N MET A 1 -44.00 16.60 17.74
CA MET A 1 -44.12 15.35 16.97
C MET A 1 -42.83 15.14 16.20
N SER A 2 -42.04 14.15 16.60
CA SER A 2 -40.71 13.81 16.06
C SER A 2 -40.86 13.02 14.76
N ALA A 3 -40.07 13.36 13.74
CA ALA A 3 -39.85 12.51 12.58
C ALA A 3 -38.34 12.34 12.36
N LEU A 4 -37.79 11.28 12.95
CA LEU A 4 -36.45 10.76 12.70
C LEU A 4 -36.36 10.28 11.24
N ARG A 5 -35.63 11.00 10.40
CA ARG A 5 -35.25 10.52 9.06
C ARG A 5 -34.14 9.49 9.22
N ARG A 6 -34.47 8.23 8.97
CA ARG A 6 -33.54 7.09 8.93
C ARG A 6 -32.61 7.27 7.73
N PHE A 7 -31.31 7.43 7.98
CA PHE A 7 -30.28 7.29 6.96
C PHE A 7 -30.10 5.79 6.66
N ALA A 8 -30.54 5.35 5.48
CA ALA A 8 -30.36 3.98 5.02
C ALA A 8 -29.10 3.88 4.15
N LEU A 9 -28.09 3.22 4.74
CA LEU A 9 -27.21 2.20 4.16
C LEU A 9 -26.40 2.53 2.88
N LEU A 10 -25.08 2.62 3.09
CA LEU A 10 -24.02 1.92 2.36
C LEU A 10 -24.22 1.74 0.85
N GLN A 11 -23.81 2.76 0.08
CA GLN A 11 -23.53 2.60 -1.34
C GLN A 11 -22.25 1.77 -1.53
N CYS A 12 -22.40 0.45 -1.66
CA CYS A 12 -21.37 -0.36 -2.32
C CYS A 12 -21.31 0.07 -3.78
N ARG A 13 -20.26 0.81 -4.17
CA ARG A 13 -19.94 1.08 -5.58
C ARG A 13 -19.58 -0.25 -6.24
N THR A 14 -20.55 -0.92 -6.84
CA THR A 14 -20.30 -2.09 -7.69
C THR A 14 -19.77 -1.61 -9.03
N TYR A 15 -18.55 -2.04 -9.36
CA TYR A 15 -17.97 -1.93 -10.69
C TYR A 15 -18.71 -2.90 -11.63
N SER A 16 -19.94 -2.54 -12.00
CA SER A 16 -20.76 -3.28 -12.95
C SER A 16 -20.72 -2.53 -14.28
N SER A 17 -20.34 -3.25 -15.33
CA SER A 17 -20.74 -2.91 -16.70
C SER A 17 -22.21 -2.50 -16.72
N SER A 18 -22.55 -1.52 -17.56
CA SER A 18 -23.82 -0.79 -17.64
C SER A 18 -25.07 -1.62 -17.99
N ARG A 19 -25.02 -2.95 -17.85
CA ARG A 19 -26.17 -3.84 -18.04
C ARG A 19 -26.69 -4.34 -16.69
N LEU A 20 -27.94 -3.99 -16.39
CA LEU A 20 -28.74 -4.63 -15.36
C LEU A 20 -28.88 -6.12 -15.71
N VAL A 21 -28.19 -6.98 -14.97
CA VAL A 21 -28.32 -8.44 -15.14
C VAL A 21 -29.70 -8.85 -14.63
N GLU A 22 -30.48 -9.55 -15.44
CA GLU A 22 -31.79 -10.05 -15.00
C GLU A 22 -31.64 -11.06 -13.87
N THR A 23 -32.23 -10.74 -12.72
CA THR A 23 -32.25 -11.61 -11.55
C THR A 23 -33.60 -12.29 -11.38
N THR A 24 -33.59 -13.49 -10.80
CA THR A 24 -34.78 -14.21 -10.37
C THR A 24 -35.37 -13.59 -9.11
N THR A 25 -36.57 -14.01 -8.70
CA THR A 25 -37.22 -13.58 -7.44
C THR A 25 -36.35 -13.83 -6.19
N TYR A 26 -35.37 -14.73 -6.29
CA TYR A 26 -34.42 -15.08 -5.22
C TYR A 26 -33.07 -14.34 -5.35
N GLY A 27 -32.94 -13.39 -6.28
CA GLY A 27 -31.71 -12.61 -6.47
C GLY A 27 -30.58 -13.35 -7.18
N LEU A 28 -30.83 -14.54 -7.72
CA LEU A 28 -29.85 -15.28 -8.53
C LEU A 28 -29.90 -14.80 -9.99
N PRO A 29 -28.75 -14.68 -10.67
CA PRO A 29 -28.71 -14.29 -12.07
C PRO A 29 -29.35 -15.39 -12.94
N LYS A 30 -30.20 -14.99 -13.89
CA LYS A 30 -30.84 -15.92 -14.84
C LYS A 30 -29.85 -16.48 -15.87
N GLU A 31 -28.83 -15.70 -16.19
CA GLU A 31 -27.76 -16.05 -17.12
C GLU A 31 -26.45 -16.33 -16.38
N PRO A 32 -25.55 -17.15 -16.94
CA PRO A 32 -24.23 -17.38 -16.35
C PRO A 32 -23.43 -16.08 -16.33
N THR A 33 -23.20 -15.53 -15.15
CA THR A 33 -22.28 -14.42 -14.94
C THR A 33 -20.85 -14.92 -14.81
N TRP A 34 -19.91 -14.14 -15.32
CA TRP A 34 -18.48 -14.36 -15.14
C TRP A 34 -18.14 -14.37 -13.64
N SER A 35 -17.23 -15.27 -13.24
CA SER A 35 -16.70 -15.27 -11.87
C SER A 35 -15.60 -14.23 -11.74
N VAL A 36 -15.39 -13.68 -10.54
CA VAL A 36 -14.24 -12.80 -10.28
C VAL A 36 -12.93 -13.50 -10.62
N LYS A 37 -12.84 -14.81 -10.33
CA LYS A 37 -11.67 -15.64 -10.64
C LYS A 37 -11.38 -15.68 -12.14
N THR A 38 -12.41 -15.81 -12.99
CA THR A 38 -12.25 -15.82 -14.45
C THR A 38 -11.88 -14.45 -15.00
N LEU A 39 -12.18 -13.35 -14.31
CA LEU A 39 -11.77 -12.01 -14.73
C LEU A 39 -10.31 -11.71 -14.36
N THR A 40 -9.85 -12.22 -13.21
CA THR A 40 -8.49 -11.97 -12.71
C THR A 40 -7.45 -12.99 -13.19
N GLN A 41 -7.89 -14.06 -13.85
CA GLN A 41 -7.01 -15.10 -14.38
C GLN A 41 -6.27 -14.60 -15.63
N VAL A 42 -4.96 -14.80 -15.65
CA VAL A 42 -4.11 -14.50 -16.79
C VAL A 42 -4.38 -15.55 -17.87
N PRO A 43 -4.64 -15.15 -19.13
CA PRO A 43 -4.51 -16.08 -20.24
C PRO A 43 -3.06 -16.61 -20.23
N LYS A 44 -2.88 -17.93 -20.30
CA LYS A 44 -1.53 -18.57 -20.29
C LYS A 44 -0.57 -17.98 -21.34
N ASP A 45 -1.12 -17.37 -22.39
CA ASP A 45 -0.37 -16.76 -23.48
C ASP A 45 0.25 -15.37 -23.13
N GLN A 46 -0.15 -14.75 -22.01
CA GLN A 46 0.38 -13.45 -21.53
C GLN A 46 1.38 -13.57 -20.37
N GLU A 47 1.72 -14.79 -19.93
CA GLU A 47 2.61 -15.05 -18.79
C GLU A 47 4.05 -14.51 -19.00
N ALA A 48 4.43 -14.15 -20.21
CA ALA A 48 5.83 -13.90 -20.57
C ALA A 48 6.37 -12.50 -20.24
N THR A 49 5.55 -11.50 -19.89
CA THR A 49 6.03 -10.14 -20.21
C THR A 49 7.01 -9.52 -19.21
N GLU A 50 6.89 -9.65 -17.89
CA GLU A 50 7.85 -8.99 -16.98
C GLU A 50 7.87 -9.64 -15.59
N GLU A 51 8.56 -10.78 -15.45
CA GLU A 51 8.91 -11.29 -14.13
C GLU A 51 10.01 -10.46 -13.49
N ILE A 52 9.91 -10.22 -12.18
CA ILE A 52 10.96 -9.53 -11.43
C ILE A 52 12.26 -10.35 -11.46
N THR A 53 13.36 -9.68 -11.82
CA THR A 53 14.69 -10.30 -11.80
C THR A 53 15.26 -10.35 -10.38
N ILE A 54 16.22 -11.25 -10.14
CA ILE A 54 16.89 -11.36 -8.83
C ILE A 54 17.62 -10.06 -8.48
N GLU A 55 18.17 -9.35 -9.47
CA GLU A 55 18.82 -8.06 -9.29
C GLU A 55 17.85 -6.98 -8.82
N GLN A 56 16.67 -6.89 -9.45
CA GLN A 56 15.60 -5.99 -9.02
C GLN A 56 15.13 -6.32 -7.61
N MET A 57 15.02 -7.61 -7.28
CA MET A 57 14.67 -8.05 -5.93
C MET A 57 15.71 -7.61 -4.90
N SER A 58 17.01 -7.81 -5.18
CA SER A 58 18.10 -7.33 -4.32
C SER A 58 18.07 -5.80 -4.15
N HIS A 59 17.79 -5.09 -5.24
CA HIS A 59 17.63 -3.64 -5.20
C HIS A 59 16.46 -3.19 -4.31
N LEU A 60 15.30 -3.84 -4.42
CA LEU A 60 14.14 -3.56 -3.57
C LEU A 60 14.44 -3.78 -2.09
N HIS A 61 15.16 -4.86 -1.75
CA HIS A 61 15.56 -5.12 -0.36
C HIS A 61 16.49 -4.02 0.16
N LYS A 62 17.41 -3.53 -0.68
CA LYS A 62 18.28 -2.41 -0.34
C LYS A 62 17.50 -1.11 -0.09
N LEU A 63 16.51 -0.81 -0.92
CA LEU A 63 15.65 0.38 -0.76
C LEU A 63 14.80 0.30 0.50
N ALA A 64 14.24 -0.88 0.79
CA ALA A 64 13.42 -1.11 1.99
C ALA A 64 14.26 -1.27 3.27
N GLN A 65 15.60 -1.26 3.17
CA GLN A 65 16.52 -1.58 4.27
C GLN A 65 16.24 -2.95 4.91
N LEU A 66 15.78 -3.91 4.12
CA LEU A 66 15.51 -5.27 4.54
C LEU A 66 16.68 -6.19 4.20
N LYS A 67 16.90 -7.21 5.03
CA LYS A 67 17.87 -8.27 4.74
C LYS A 67 17.27 -9.25 3.74
N MET A 68 18.07 -9.68 2.77
CA MET A 68 17.66 -10.70 1.82
C MET A 68 17.57 -12.07 2.53
N PRO A 69 16.58 -12.92 2.20
CA PRO A 69 16.50 -14.28 2.73
C PRO A 69 17.74 -15.10 2.35
N GLU A 70 18.21 -15.95 3.25
CA GLU A 70 19.38 -16.80 3.02
C GLU A 70 19.05 -18.08 2.24
N GLN A 71 17.80 -18.54 2.33
CA GLN A 71 17.37 -19.81 1.72
C GLN A 71 16.83 -19.60 0.30
N PRO A 72 17.29 -20.38 -0.70
CA PRO A 72 16.85 -20.20 -2.09
C PRO A 72 15.34 -20.45 -2.27
N LYS A 73 14.75 -21.36 -1.50
CA LYS A 73 13.30 -21.62 -1.52
C LYS A 73 12.49 -20.41 -1.10
N GLN A 74 12.94 -19.68 -0.07
CA GLN A 74 12.25 -18.48 0.41
C GLN A 74 12.37 -17.33 -0.60
N ILE A 75 13.52 -17.22 -1.29
CA ILE A 75 13.71 -16.24 -2.37
C ILE A 75 12.73 -16.52 -3.52
N GLN A 76 12.58 -17.78 -3.93
CA GLN A 76 11.66 -18.17 -5.00
C GLN A 76 10.19 -17.88 -4.62
N GLN A 77 9.77 -18.29 -3.42
CA GLN A 77 8.41 -18.00 -2.93
C GLN A 77 8.13 -16.50 -2.89
N LEU A 78 9.07 -15.71 -2.36
CA LEU A 78 8.92 -14.26 -2.30
C LEU A 78 8.88 -13.64 -3.71
N LYS A 79 9.67 -14.16 -4.66
CA LYS A 79 9.60 -13.73 -6.06
C LYS A 79 8.21 -14.01 -6.65
N GLU A 80 7.67 -15.21 -6.43
CA GLU A 80 6.33 -15.59 -6.89
C GLU A 80 5.27 -14.65 -6.29
N ASP A 81 5.32 -14.40 -4.99
CA ASP A 81 4.38 -13.52 -4.29
C ASP A 81 4.40 -12.09 -4.83
N ILE A 82 5.60 -11.51 -5.03
CA ILE A 82 5.71 -10.15 -5.56
C ILE A 82 5.21 -10.11 -7.02
N ASN A 83 5.51 -11.14 -7.83
CA ASN A 83 4.99 -11.23 -9.19
C ASN A 83 3.46 -11.30 -9.21
N HIS A 84 2.83 -12.06 -8.31
CA HIS A 84 1.37 -12.10 -8.19
C HIS A 84 0.78 -10.73 -7.83
N ILE A 85 1.40 -10.00 -6.89
CA ILE A 85 0.98 -8.66 -6.49
C ILE A 85 1.14 -7.67 -7.66
N ALA A 86 2.29 -7.67 -8.31
CA ALA A 86 2.58 -6.80 -9.45
C ALA A 86 1.59 -7.04 -10.60
N HIS A 87 1.28 -8.31 -10.87
CA HIS A 87 0.30 -8.71 -11.86
C HIS A 87 -1.11 -8.18 -11.51
N PHE A 88 -1.55 -8.33 -10.26
CA PHE A 88 -2.83 -7.77 -9.83
C PHE A 88 -2.90 -6.26 -10.04
N ILE A 89 -1.83 -5.53 -9.72
CA ILE A 89 -1.76 -4.08 -9.92
C ILE A 89 -1.84 -3.72 -11.42
N LYS A 90 -1.25 -4.52 -12.32
CA LYS A 90 -1.37 -4.30 -13.78
C LYS A 90 -2.82 -4.35 -14.25
N HIS A 91 -3.63 -5.27 -13.74
CA HIS A 91 -5.07 -5.31 -14.04
C HIS A 91 -5.79 -4.03 -13.62
N VAL A 92 -5.42 -3.48 -12.45
CA VAL A 92 -5.99 -2.20 -11.98
C VAL A 92 -5.58 -1.05 -12.90
N LYS A 93 -4.34 -1.03 -13.41
CA LYS A 93 -3.86 0.00 -14.34
C LYS A 93 -4.62 0.02 -15.67
N ASN A 94 -5.13 -1.12 -16.11
CA ASN A 94 -5.89 -1.23 -17.36
C ASN A 94 -7.34 -0.71 -17.24
N ALA A 95 -7.78 -0.30 -16.04
CA ALA A 95 -9.07 0.32 -15.86
C ALA A 95 -9.14 1.64 -16.67
N SER A 96 -10.25 1.86 -17.37
CA SER A 96 -10.48 3.10 -18.10
C SER A 96 -10.65 4.25 -17.10
N ILE A 97 -9.58 5.01 -16.90
CA ILE A 97 -9.58 6.24 -16.12
C ILE A 97 -9.79 7.40 -17.10
N PRO A 98 -10.82 8.24 -16.93
CA PRO A 98 -10.98 9.44 -17.73
C PRO A 98 -9.74 10.33 -17.63
N SER A 99 -9.25 10.86 -18.74
CA SER A 99 -7.98 11.60 -18.82
C SER A 99 -7.87 12.81 -17.88
N ASP A 100 -9.01 13.39 -17.47
CA ASP A 100 -9.08 14.55 -16.56
C ASP A 100 -9.17 14.16 -15.08
N THR A 101 -8.93 12.90 -14.72
CA THR A 101 -9.02 12.47 -13.31
C THR A 101 -7.70 12.73 -12.58
N GLU A 102 -7.70 13.69 -11.66
CA GLU A 102 -6.55 13.95 -10.78
C GLU A 102 -6.39 12.84 -9.72
N PRO A 103 -5.14 12.44 -9.39
CA PRO A 103 -4.90 11.43 -8.37
C PRO A 103 -5.26 11.95 -6.99
N LEU A 104 -6.03 11.17 -6.24
CA LEU A 104 -6.39 11.50 -4.86
C LEU A 104 -5.17 11.34 -3.94
N ALA A 105 -4.57 12.45 -3.50
CA ALA A 105 -3.42 12.46 -2.59
C ALA A 105 -3.82 12.33 -1.11
N GLY A 106 -4.99 12.84 -0.74
CA GLY A 106 -5.53 12.80 0.61
C GLY A 106 -7.04 12.63 0.59
N LEU A 107 -7.61 12.08 1.66
CA LEU A 107 -9.06 11.92 1.79
C LEU A 107 -9.79 13.26 1.94
N TRP A 108 -9.10 14.23 2.53
CA TRP A 108 -9.59 15.58 2.73
C TRP A 108 -9.26 16.45 1.53
N GLN A 109 -10.13 17.41 1.22
CA GLN A 109 -9.82 18.43 0.23
C GLN A 109 -8.57 19.19 0.65
N ASP A 110 -7.81 19.64 -0.35
CA ASP A 110 -6.66 20.49 -0.10
C ASP A 110 -7.10 21.69 0.77
N HIS A 111 -6.25 22.06 1.73
CA HIS A 111 -6.48 23.13 2.71
C HIS A 111 -7.45 22.79 3.86
N VAL A 112 -8.17 21.67 3.81
CA VAL A 112 -8.94 21.21 4.98
C VAL A 112 -7.95 20.69 6.04
N SER A 113 -8.03 21.27 7.24
CA SER A 113 -7.16 20.94 8.39
C SER A 113 -5.68 21.30 8.22
N GLN A 114 -5.33 22.19 7.28
CA GLN A 114 -3.99 22.79 7.22
C GLN A 114 -3.88 23.95 8.21
N THR A 115 -3.79 23.63 9.51
CA THR A 115 -3.40 24.61 10.52
C THR A 115 -1.90 24.84 10.46
N LEU A 116 -1.49 26.07 10.13
CA LEU A 116 -0.11 26.49 10.22
C LEU A 116 0.38 26.30 11.66
N ARG A 117 1.51 25.60 11.81
CA ARG A 117 2.18 25.52 13.10
C ARG A 117 2.73 26.91 13.43
N PRO A 118 2.42 27.51 14.59
CA PRO A 118 3.02 28.77 14.99
C PRO A 118 4.53 28.58 15.21
N ASP A 119 5.33 29.56 14.77
CA ASP A 119 6.78 29.59 14.95
C ASP A 119 7.18 30.02 16.38
N GLU A 120 6.37 29.63 17.37
CA GLU A 120 6.64 29.89 18.77
C GLU A 120 7.36 28.69 19.40
N PRO A 121 8.43 28.94 20.18
CA PRO A 121 9.13 27.87 20.86
C PRO A 121 8.21 27.24 21.92
N ILE A 122 7.94 25.94 21.76
CA ILE A 122 7.11 25.18 22.71
C ILE A 122 7.98 24.81 23.93
N PHE A 123 7.76 25.49 25.06
CA PHE A 123 8.44 25.22 26.34
C PHE A 123 7.59 24.39 27.33
N THR A 124 6.73 23.50 26.85
CA THR A 124 5.98 22.59 27.75
C THR A 124 6.89 21.51 28.35
N GLU A 125 6.80 21.33 29.67
CA GLU A 125 7.44 20.24 30.44
C GLU A 125 6.87 18.85 30.08
N GLU A 126 5.76 18.82 29.36
CA GLU A 126 5.01 17.62 29.00
C GLU A 126 5.66 16.76 27.91
N HIS A 127 6.70 17.27 27.23
CA HIS A 127 7.37 16.55 26.14
C HIS A 127 8.73 16.07 26.61
N ALA A 128 9.01 14.79 26.41
CA ALA A 128 10.29 14.18 26.74
C ALA A 128 11.43 14.94 26.05
N ARG A 129 12.41 15.41 26.83
CA ARG A 129 13.52 16.25 26.33
C ARG A 129 14.88 15.62 26.59
N GLY A 130 15.80 15.87 25.67
CA GLY A 130 17.21 15.55 25.84
C GLY A 130 17.45 14.07 26.15
N ARG A 131 17.92 13.78 27.36
CA ARG A 131 18.29 12.42 27.81
C ARG A 131 17.10 11.48 27.95
N GLU A 132 15.91 12.00 28.17
CA GLU A 132 14.70 11.18 28.29
C GLU A 132 14.37 10.46 26.97
N LEU A 133 14.76 11.03 25.84
CA LEU A 133 14.62 10.41 24.51
C LEU A 133 15.45 9.13 24.36
N LEU A 134 16.44 8.92 25.24
CA LEU A 134 17.32 7.75 25.23
C LEU A 134 16.76 6.58 26.03
N THR A 135 15.66 6.75 26.78
CA THR A 135 15.06 5.70 27.63
C THR A 135 14.67 4.45 26.84
N HIS A 136 14.18 4.63 25.61
CA HIS A 136 13.76 3.54 24.72
C HIS A 136 14.86 3.08 23.76
N ALA A 137 16.05 3.66 23.83
CA ALA A 137 17.15 3.30 22.95
C ALA A 137 17.76 1.96 23.37
N LYS A 138 17.89 1.02 22.42
CA LYS A 138 18.52 -0.29 22.68
C LYS A 138 20.00 -0.17 23.03
N THR A 139 20.70 0.80 22.43
CA THR A 139 22.13 1.02 22.62
C THR A 139 22.41 2.51 22.73
N THR A 140 23.07 2.91 23.81
CA THR A 140 23.50 4.29 24.05
C THR A 140 24.96 4.30 24.49
N SER A 141 25.67 5.37 24.16
CA SER A 141 27.01 5.64 24.67
C SER A 141 27.02 7.08 25.15
N GLY A 142 27.18 7.26 26.47
CA GLY A 142 26.99 8.56 27.10
C GLY A 142 25.61 9.13 26.82
N ASN A 143 25.56 10.26 26.11
CA ASN A 143 24.32 10.99 25.79
C ASN A 143 23.89 10.84 24.32
N PHE A 144 24.36 9.81 23.63
CA PHE A 144 24.12 9.65 22.18
C PHE A 144 23.57 8.26 21.83
N TYR A 145 22.78 8.21 20.76
CA TYR A 145 22.41 6.96 20.10
C TYR A 145 23.65 6.36 19.43
N VAL A 146 23.81 5.05 19.58
CA VAL A 146 24.91 4.32 18.94
C VAL A 146 24.39 3.50 17.79
N ALA A 147 24.74 3.91 16.56
CA ALA A 147 24.54 3.12 15.36
C ALA A 147 25.85 2.41 14.99
N LYS A 148 25.77 1.13 14.61
CA LYS A 148 26.92 0.40 14.08
C LYS A 148 27.14 0.86 12.64
N SER A 149 28.20 1.62 12.39
CA SER A 149 28.64 1.96 11.04
C SER A 149 29.80 1.06 10.62
N THR A 150 29.68 0.40 9.48
CA THR A 150 30.83 -0.09 8.72
C THR A 150 31.15 0.99 7.69
N LEU A 151 32.03 1.93 8.03
CA LEU A 151 32.59 2.80 7.00
C LEU A 151 33.40 1.91 6.04
N PRO A 152 33.24 2.04 4.71
CA PRO A 152 34.15 1.38 3.79
C PRO A 152 35.54 1.95 4.08
N SER A 153 36.47 1.09 4.49
CA SER A 153 37.88 1.43 4.58
C SER A 153 38.33 1.87 3.19
N HIS A 154 38.58 3.17 3.02
CA HIS A 154 39.35 3.67 1.88
C HIS A 154 40.76 3.09 2.04
N GLU A 155 41.04 2.03 1.29
CA GLU A 155 42.41 1.62 1.02
C GLU A 155 43.04 2.72 0.14
N GLU A 156 44.09 3.37 0.66
CA GLU A 156 44.98 4.25 -0.09
C GLU A 156 45.93 3.45 -1.00
#